data_AF-A0AAV4AVP4-F1
#
_entry.id   AF-A0AAV4AVP4-F1
#
_cell.length_a   1.000
_cell.length_b   1.000
_cell.length_c   1.000
_cell.angle_alpha   90.00
_cell.angle_beta   90.00
_cell.angle_gamma   90.00
#
_symmetry.space_group_name_H-M   'P 1'
#
loop_
_entity.id
_entity.type
_entity.pdbx_description
1 polymer ?
#
loop_
_entity_poly.entity_id
_entity_poly.type
_entity_poly.pdbx_seq_one_letter_code
_entity_poly.pdbx_strand_id
1 'polypeptide(L)'
;MHDTARIEEGPKKKPEIILYHNTTKGGVDSMDKMAKTFTCKRKSKRWPMAIFSNMIDLTTVAGRVIWQVKYSDHALSHADARMAFIQTMARSLMVTHLQKRQHITSLSLPLSRLSFLH
;
A
#
# COMPACT_ATOMS: atom_id res chain seq x y z
N MET A 1 28.15 -7.19 -15.50
CA MET A 1 27.89 -5.93 -14.75
C MET A 1 28.52 -5.91 -13.34
N HIS A 2 29.12 -7.01 -12.86
CA HIS A 2 30.04 -7.01 -11.69
C HIS A 2 31.26 -7.90 -12.01
N ASP A 3 31.95 -7.58 -13.11
CA ASP A 3 33.03 -8.44 -13.65
C ASP A 3 34.42 -8.00 -13.15
N THR A 4 34.47 -7.03 -12.24
CA THR A 4 35.71 -6.46 -11.71
C THR A 4 35.74 -6.54 -10.19
N ALA A 5 36.90 -6.87 -9.61
CA ALA A 5 37.11 -6.96 -8.16
C ALA A 5 37.33 -5.57 -7.52
N ARG A 6 36.49 -4.60 -7.88
CA ARG A 6 36.63 -3.22 -7.42
C ARG A 6 36.28 -3.11 -5.93
N ILE A 7 37.17 -2.45 -5.17
CA ILE A 7 37.00 -2.19 -3.74
C ILE A 7 36.89 -0.68 -3.56
N GLU A 8 35.93 -0.22 -2.75
CA GLU A 8 35.74 1.20 -2.46
C GLU A 8 36.87 1.74 -1.57
N GLU A 9 37.39 2.93 -1.90
CA GLU A 9 38.40 3.62 -1.09
C GLU A 9 37.74 4.30 0.12
N GLY A 10 37.25 3.49 1.05
CA GLY A 10 36.73 3.92 2.33
C GLY A 10 37.38 3.16 3.48
N PRO A 11 37.21 3.61 4.73
CA PRO A 11 37.82 2.96 5.91
C PRO A 11 37.40 1.50 6.08
N LYS A 12 36.26 1.11 5.50
CA LYS A 12 35.72 -0.26 5.55
C LYS A 12 36.17 -1.15 4.38
N LYS A 13 36.84 -0.60 3.36
CA LYS A 13 37.34 -1.30 2.14
C LYS A 13 36.38 -2.37 1.63
N LYS A 14 35.10 -2.02 1.48
CA LYS A 14 34.07 -2.98 1.06
C LYS A 14 34.13 -3.19 -0.45
N PRO A 15 34.05 -4.44 -0.94
CA PRO A 15 33.86 -4.72 -2.36
C PRO A 15 32.60 -4.04 -2.90
N GLU A 16 32.68 -3.54 -4.12
CA GLU A 16 31.57 -2.88 -4.84
C GLU A 16 30.34 -3.78 -4.93
N ILE A 17 30.52 -5.09 -5.15
CA ILE A 17 29.45 -6.08 -5.16
C ILE A 17 28.67 -6.12 -3.83
N ILE A 18 29.35 -5.96 -2.68
CA ILE A 18 28.69 -5.95 -1.37
C ILE A 18 27.88 -4.66 -1.19
N LEU A 19 28.40 -3.54 -1.71
CA LEU A 19 27.69 -2.25 -1.65
C LEU A 19 26.45 -2.29 -2.52
N TYR A 20 26.56 -2.74 -3.77
CA TYR A 20 25.43 -2.91 -4.69
C TYR A 20 24.38 -3.88 -4.14
N HIS A 21 24.80 -4.99 -3.55
CA HIS A 21 23.87 -5.91 -2.89
C HIS A 21 23.13 -5.21 -1.74
N ASN A 22 23.84 -4.43 -0.91
CA ASN A 22 23.22 -3.73 0.21
C ASN A 22 22.23 -2.64 -0.22
N THR A 23 22.44 -1.98 -1.38
CA THR A 23 21.50 -0.99 -1.89
C THR A 23 20.23 -1.62 -2.48
N THR A 24 20.32 -2.84 -3.00
CA THR A 24 19.21 -3.51 -3.70
C THR A 24 18.42 -4.51 -2.83
N LYS A 25 19.06 -5.12 -1.82
CA LYS A 25 18.45 -6.20 -1.01
C LYS A 25 17.20 -5.79 -0.22
N GLY A 26 17.03 -4.49 0.06
CA GLY A 26 15.96 -3.98 0.93
C GLY A 26 14.58 -3.88 0.28
N GLY A 27 14.42 -4.22 -0.99
CA GLY A 27 13.15 -4.05 -1.71
C GLY A 27 11.98 -4.82 -1.09
N VAL A 28 12.19 -6.10 -0.79
CA VAL A 28 11.15 -6.98 -0.22
C VAL A 28 10.78 -6.53 1.19
N ASP A 29 11.76 -6.24 2.05
CA ASP A 29 11.53 -5.77 3.42
C ASP A 29 10.80 -4.42 3.45
N SER A 30 11.12 -3.54 2.51
CA SER A 30 10.44 -2.25 2.36
C SER A 30 8.96 -2.44 1.99
N MET A 31 8.67 -3.33 1.05
CA MET A 31 7.30 -3.67 0.67
C MET A 31 6.53 -4.34 1.81
N ASP A 32 7.15 -5.28 2.52
CA ASP A 32 6.54 -5.96 3.67
C ASP A 32 6.23 -4.97 4.81
N LYS A 33 7.16 -4.06 5.12
CA LYS A 33 6.93 -2.96 6.07
C LYS A 33 5.76 -2.10 5.63
N MET A 34 5.67 -1.76 4.34
CA MET A 34 4.54 -1.01 3.82
C MET A 34 3.25 -1.80 4.05
N ALA A 35 3.12 -3.01 3.54
CA ALA A 35 1.91 -3.84 3.67
C ALA A 35 1.46 -4.00 5.13
N LYS A 36 2.39 -4.21 6.07
CA LYS A 36 2.10 -4.35 7.50
C LYS A 36 1.59 -3.08 8.17
N THR A 37 2.01 -1.90 7.72
CA THR A 37 1.65 -0.61 8.36
C THR A 37 0.14 -0.32 8.27
N PHE A 38 -0.50 -0.68 7.15
CA PHE A 38 -1.94 -0.47 6.92
C PHE A 38 -2.60 -1.76 6.47
N THR A 39 -2.41 -2.81 7.27
CA THR A 39 -2.92 -4.14 6.96
C THR A 39 -4.42 -4.27 7.24
N CYS A 40 -5.14 -4.98 6.37
CA CYS A 40 -6.53 -5.36 6.60
C CYS A 40 -6.69 -6.75 7.25
N LYS A 41 -5.57 -7.39 7.64
CA LYS A 41 -5.58 -8.74 8.23
C LYS A 41 -6.39 -8.77 9.53
N ARG A 42 -7.19 -9.83 9.67
CA ARG A 42 -7.94 -10.13 10.89
C ARG A 42 -7.63 -11.54 11.35
N LYS A 43 -7.74 -11.77 12.67
CA LYS A 43 -7.65 -13.11 13.23
C LYS A 43 -8.72 -14.00 12.58
N SER A 44 -8.28 -15.06 11.91
CA SER A 44 -9.13 -16.02 11.23
C SER A 44 -8.63 -17.44 11.47
N LYS A 45 -9.54 -18.39 11.63
CA LYS A 45 -9.23 -19.83 11.67
C LYS A 45 -9.19 -20.46 10.27
N ARG A 46 -9.49 -19.68 9.22
CA ARG A 46 -9.58 -20.13 7.82
C ARG A 46 -8.38 -19.58 7.06
N TRP A 47 -7.43 -20.44 6.67
CA TRP A 47 -6.23 -20.05 5.92
C TRP A 47 -6.50 -19.25 4.62
N PRO A 48 -7.60 -19.48 3.86
CA PRO A 48 -7.85 -18.69 2.65
C PRO A 48 -8.08 -17.21 2.94
N MET A 49 -8.63 -16.89 4.12
CA MET A 49 -8.83 -15.49 4.53
C MET A 49 -7.50 -14.77 4.78
N ALA A 50 -6.47 -15.48 5.26
CA ALA A 50 -5.14 -14.89 5.42
C ALA A 50 -4.54 -14.51 4.06
N ILE A 51 -4.69 -15.38 3.07
CA ILE A 51 -4.25 -15.11 1.69
C ILE A 51 -5.04 -13.96 1.08
N PHE A 52 -6.36 -13.95 1.24
CA PHE A 52 -7.20 -12.86 0.74
C PHE A 52 -6.80 -11.50 1.33
N SER A 53 -6.54 -11.42 2.63
CA SER A 53 -6.02 -10.19 3.25
C SER A 53 -4.64 -9.81 2.72
N ASN A 54 -3.74 -10.79 2.48
CA ASN A 54 -2.45 -10.50 1.84
C ASN A 54 -2.64 -9.90 0.44
N MET A 55 -3.57 -10.43 -0.36
CA MET A 55 -3.85 -9.91 -1.71
C MET A 55 -4.32 -8.45 -1.64
N ILE A 56 -5.21 -8.12 -0.70
CA ILE A 56 -5.67 -6.73 -0.51
C ILE A 56 -4.52 -5.81 -0.11
N ASP A 57 -3.70 -6.22 0.88
CA ASP A 57 -2.56 -5.41 1.34
C ASP A 57 -1.56 -5.15 0.20
N LEU A 58 -1.25 -6.17 -0.60
CA LEU A 58 -0.30 -6.07 -1.72
C LEU A 58 -0.85 -5.25 -2.88
N THR A 59 -2.10 -5.48 -3.29
CA THR A 59 -2.74 -4.72 -4.38
C THR A 59 -2.90 -3.26 -4.03
N THR A 60 -3.15 -2.94 -2.75
CA THR A 60 -3.18 -1.56 -2.25
C THR A 60 -1.81 -0.88 -2.39
N VAL A 61 -0.72 -1.56 -2.04
CA VAL A 61 0.65 -1.04 -2.22
C VAL A 61 0.95 -0.84 -3.71
N ALA A 62 0.67 -1.84 -4.55
CA ALA A 62 0.92 -1.78 -5.99
C ALA A 62 0.11 -0.66 -6.66
N GLY A 63 -1.19 -0.55 -6.36
CA GLY A 63 -2.05 0.51 -6.88
C GLY A 63 -1.56 1.91 -6.50
N ARG A 64 -1.03 2.07 -5.29
CA ARG A 64 -0.42 3.34 -4.87
C ARG A 64 0.84 3.65 -5.67
N VAL A 65 1.74 2.67 -5.87
CA VAL A 65 2.96 2.89 -6.66
C VAL A 65 2.60 3.34 -8.08
N ILE A 66 1.64 2.68 -8.72
CA ILE A 66 1.15 3.07 -10.05
C ILE A 66 0.59 4.49 -10.04
N TRP A 67 -0.22 4.84 -9.03
CA TRP A 67 -0.76 6.18 -8.89
C TRP A 67 0.35 7.23 -8.70
N GLN A 68 1.36 6.95 -7.87
CA GLN A 68 2.49 7.86 -7.65
C GLN A 68 3.32 8.07 -8.92
N VAL A 69 3.55 7.03 -9.71
CA VAL A 69 4.24 7.14 -11.00
C VAL A 69 3.44 7.98 -11.98
N LYS A 70 2.11 7.85 -12.00
CA LYS A 70 1.22 8.59 -12.90
C LYS A 70 1.05 10.06 -12.50
N TYR A 71 1.09 10.36 -11.20
CA TYR A 71 0.74 11.66 -10.62
C TYR A 71 1.92 12.27 -9.82
N SER A 72 3.14 12.12 -10.34
CA SER A 72 4.40 12.42 -9.64
C SER A 72 4.58 13.86 -9.16
N ASP A 73 3.78 14.80 -9.67
CA ASP A 73 3.83 16.23 -9.33
C ASP A 73 3.07 16.58 -8.04
N HIS A 74 2.26 15.66 -7.50
CA HIS A 74 1.47 15.86 -6.29
C HIS A 74 2.18 15.28 -5.05
N ALA A 75 3.29 15.89 -4.66
CA ALA A 75 4.07 15.48 -3.49
C ALA A 75 3.39 15.90 -2.17
N LEU A 76 2.47 15.07 -1.68
CA LEU A 76 2.01 15.13 -0.29
C LEU A 76 2.99 14.36 0.63
N SER A 77 3.06 14.76 1.91
CA SER A 77 3.77 14.04 2.98
C SER A 77 3.52 12.52 2.90
N HIS A 78 4.59 11.71 2.95
CA HIS A 78 4.55 10.28 2.59
C HIS A 78 3.52 9.43 3.36
N ALA A 79 3.30 9.72 4.65
CA ALA A 79 2.39 8.96 5.51
C ALA A 79 0.92 9.39 5.31
N ASP A 80 0.66 10.70 5.33
CA ASP A 80 -0.68 11.26 5.13
C ASP A 80 -1.19 10.97 3.72
N ALA A 81 -0.32 11.05 2.71
CA ALA A 81 -0.61 10.67 1.33
C ALA A 81 -1.00 9.19 1.19
N ARG A 82 -0.42 8.32 2.05
CA ARG A 82 -0.72 6.88 2.00
C ARG A 82 -2.10 6.58 2.55
N MET A 83 -2.42 7.12 3.72
CA MET A 83 -3.74 6.94 4.31
C MET A 83 -4.81 7.58 3.42
N ALA A 84 -4.55 8.77 2.87
CA ALA A 84 -5.46 9.43 1.94
C ALA A 84 -5.75 8.58 0.71
N PHE A 85 -4.72 7.97 0.08
CA PHE A 85 -4.91 7.05 -1.03
C PHE A 85 -5.81 5.86 -0.65
N ILE A 86 -5.53 5.21 0.50
CA ILE A 86 -6.30 4.06 0.99
C ILE A 86 -7.75 4.44 1.25
N GLN A 87 -7.99 5.59 1.89
CA GLN A 87 -9.34 6.07 2.18
C GLN A 87 -10.11 6.39 0.89
N THR A 88 -9.49 7.08 -0.06
CA THR A 88 -10.11 7.40 -1.35
C THR A 88 -10.46 6.13 -2.13
N MET A 89 -9.55 5.16 -2.18
CA MET A 89 -9.78 3.86 -2.81
C MET A 89 -10.90 3.07 -2.10
N ALA A 90 -10.88 3.01 -0.77
CA ALA A 90 -11.93 2.32 -0.03
C ALA A 90 -13.31 2.97 -0.27
N ARG A 91 -13.37 4.30 -0.30
CA ARG A 91 -14.61 5.04 -0.58
C ARG A 91 -15.12 4.77 -1.99
N SER A 92 -14.25 4.78 -3.01
CA SER A 92 -14.66 4.52 -4.39
C SER A 92 -15.22 3.10 -4.57
N LEU A 93 -14.68 2.11 -3.85
CA LEU A 93 -15.20 0.74 -3.85
C LEU A 93 -16.56 0.63 -3.13
N MET A 94 -16.81 1.46 -2.13
CA MET A 94 -18.05 1.40 -1.33
C MET A 94 -19.20 2.21 -1.93
N VAL A 95 -18.94 3.28 -2.68
CA VAL A 95 -19.96 4.29 -3.05
C VAL A 95 -21.17 3.67 -3.75
N THR A 96 -20.97 2.79 -4.73
CA THR A 96 -22.06 2.14 -5.47
C THR A 96 -22.92 1.24 -4.57
N HIS A 97 -22.30 0.57 -3.59
CA HIS A 97 -23.03 -0.25 -2.62
C HIS A 97 -23.79 0.60 -1.61
N LEU A 98 -23.20 1.72 -1.17
CA LEU A 98 -23.86 2.67 -0.28
C LEU A 98 -25.08 3.30 -0.95
N GLN A 99 -24.95 3.72 -2.22
CA GLN A 99 -26.06 4.24 -3.02
C GLN A 99 -27.21 3.22 -3.12
N LYS A 100 -26.93 1.94 -3.40
CA LYS A 100 -27.99 0.92 -3.43
C LYS A 100 -28.69 0.76 -2.08
N ARG A 101 -27.92 0.78 -0.98
CA ARG A 101 -28.46 0.63 0.37
C ARG A 101 -29.22 1.85 0.86
N GLN A 102 -29.00 3.04 0.29
CA GLN A 102 -29.70 4.26 0.67
C GLN A 102 -31.21 4.17 0.43
N HIS A 103 -31.64 3.32 -0.51
CA HIS A 103 -33.05 3.10 -0.84
C HIS A 103 -33.75 2.11 0.10
N ILE A 104 -33.03 1.50 1.05
CA ILE A 104 -33.60 0.58 2.03
C ILE A 104 -34.26 1.42 3.15
N THR A 105 -35.58 1.46 3.15
CA THR A 105 -36.39 2.27 4.08
C THR A 105 -36.37 1.77 5.53
N SER A 106 -36.02 0.51 5.75
CA SER A 106 -35.90 -0.09 7.09
C SER A 106 -34.54 0.11 7.75
N LEU A 107 -33.61 0.84 7.12
CA LEU A 107 -32.30 1.11 7.72
C LEU A 107 -32.46 2.13 8.86
N SER A 108 -31.93 1.81 10.04
CA SER A 108 -32.05 2.65 11.24
C SER A 108 -31.34 4.01 11.15
N LEU A 109 -30.39 4.15 10.21
CA LEU A 109 -29.64 5.39 9.98
C LEU A 109 -29.72 5.75 8.49
N PRO A 110 -30.28 6.92 8.13
CA PRO A 110 -30.30 7.36 6.74
C PRO A 110 -28.87 7.56 6.22
N LEU A 111 -28.46 6.75 5.24
CA LEU A 111 -27.14 6.88 4.60
C LEU A 111 -26.99 8.22 3.83
N SER A 112 -28.09 8.93 3.61
CA SER A 112 -28.13 10.30 3.07
C SER A 112 -27.44 11.34 3.96
N ARG A 113 -27.25 11.07 5.26
CA ARG A 113 -26.50 11.94 6.19
C ARG A 113 -25.00 11.71 6.20
N LEU A 114 -24.53 10.65 5.54
CA LEU A 114 -23.12 10.36 5.41
C LEU A 114 -22.58 11.23 4.25
N SER A 115 -21.61 12.09 4.53
CA SER A 115 -20.94 13.02 3.59
C SER A 115 -20.17 12.32 2.44
N PHE A 116 -20.47 11.05 2.18
CA PHE A 116 -19.80 10.17 1.23
C PHE A 116 -20.47 10.15 -0.15
N LEU A 117 -21.60 10.84 -0.31
CA LEU A 117 -22.45 10.82 -1.52
C LEU A 117 -22.56 12.17 -2.25
N HIS A 118 -21.88 13.22 -1.77
CA HIS A 118 -21.70 14.51 -2.45
C HIS A 118 -20.22 14.68 -2.77
#